data_AF-A0AB39VSH3-F1
#
_entry.id   AF-A0AB39VSH3-F1
#
_cell.length_a   1.000
_cell.length_b   1.000
_cell.length_c   1.000
_cell.angle_alpha   90.00
_cell.angle_beta   90.00
_cell.angle_gamma   90.00
#
_symmetry.space_group_name_H-M   'P 1'
#
loop_
_entity.id
_entity.type
_entity.pdbx_description
1 polymer ?
#
loop_
_entity_poly.entity_id
_entity_poly.type
_entity_poly.pdbx_seq_one_letter_code
_entity_poly.pdbx_strand_id
1 'polypeptide(L)'
;MSNVAKVNNNPFDIFVIGARKGFNIAINNLMPNVVMAYVISEILNLLGVMNLIGHVFAPLMGLLGLPGEAVTVLLTAWLSSSAGTGVAISLLTKGTLDPAQITILAPAIFLMGSQLQYMGRLLGVADVPKKYWPLLMLTSIFNSIIAMIVMRIIS
;
A
#
# COMPACT_ATOMS: atom_id res chain seq x y z
N MET A 1 12.70 -1.58 -42.17
CA MET A 1 11.81 -0.39 -42.26
C MET A 1 11.18 -0.18 -40.89
N SER A 2 11.68 0.82 -40.15
CA SER A 2 11.14 1.23 -38.86
C SER A 2 9.78 1.90 -39.09
N ASN A 3 8.69 1.21 -38.75
CA ASN A 3 7.35 1.81 -38.71
C ASN A 3 7.32 2.83 -37.56
N VAL A 4 7.72 4.06 -37.85
CA VAL A 4 7.44 5.21 -36.98
C VAL A 4 5.95 5.48 -37.11
N ALA A 5 5.18 4.92 -36.19
CA ALA A 5 3.75 5.19 -36.09
C ALA A 5 3.54 6.71 -36.07
N LYS A 6 2.76 7.20 -37.03
CA LYS A 6 2.37 8.60 -37.18
C LYS A 6 1.75 9.05 -35.85
N VAL A 7 2.46 9.87 -35.07
CA VAL A 7 1.93 10.45 -33.83
C VAL A 7 0.80 11.37 -34.26
N ASN A 8 -0.44 10.95 -34.02
CA ASN A 8 -1.60 11.78 -34.36
C ASN A 8 -1.60 12.97 -33.39
N ASN A 9 -1.55 14.20 -33.92
CA ASN A 9 -1.52 15.43 -33.11
C ASN A 9 -2.86 15.74 -32.42
N ASN A 10 -3.85 14.84 -32.53
CA ASN A 10 -5.15 14.97 -31.90
C ASN A 10 -5.06 14.50 -30.43
N PRO A 11 -5.33 15.39 -29.45
CA PRO A 11 -5.31 15.04 -28.03
C PRO A 11 -6.21 13.85 -27.66
N PHE A 12 -7.34 13.67 -28.37
CA PHE A 12 -8.25 12.55 -28.12
C PHE A 12 -7.64 11.20 -28.52
N ASP A 13 -6.91 11.13 -29.63
CA ASP A 13 -6.26 9.89 -30.06
C ASP A 13 -5.12 9.52 -29.12
N ILE A 14 -4.33 10.51 -28.67
CA ILE A 14 -3.27 10.31 -27.67
C ILE A 14 -3.88 9.78 -26.36
N PHE A 15 -5.00 10.35 -25.93
CA PHE A 15 -5.73 9.87 -24.74
C PHE A 15 -6.21 8.43 -24.91
N VAL A 16 -6.86 8.08 -26.03
CA VAL A 16 -7.39 6.72 -26.27
C VAL A 16 -6.26 5.69 -26.37
N ILE A 17 -5.15 6.03 -27.03
CA ILE A 17 -3.95 5.18 -27.09
C ILE A 17 -3.35 4.99 -25.70
N GLY A 18 -3.23 6.07 -24.92
CA GLY A 18 -2.78 6.04 -23.53
C GLY A 18 -3.67 5.16 -22.66
N ALA A 19 -4.99 5.32 -22.76
CA ALA A 19 -5.98 4.54 -22.03
C ALA A 19 -5.91 3.05 -22.36
N ARG A 20 -5.78 2.70 -23.65
CA ARG A 20 -5.64 1.29 -24.09
C ARG A 20 -4.34 0.68 -23.57
N LYS A 21 -3.23 1.43 -23.61
CA LYS A 21 -1.94 0.98 -23.07
C LYS A 21 -2.02 0.79 -21.54
N GLY A 22 -2.64 1.73 -20.84
CA GLY A 22 -2.88 1.65 -19.40
C GLY A 22 -3.72 0.44 -19.03
N PHE A 23 -4.82 0.20 -19.75
CA PHE A 23 -5.68 -0.97 -19.55
C PHE A 23 -4.93 -2.29 -19.78
N ASN A 24 -4.10 -2.36 -20.83
CA ASN A 24 -3.30 -3.54 -21.12
C ASN A 24 -2.27 -3.84 -20.01
N ILE A 25 -1.61 -2.80 -19.48
CA ILE A 25 -0.71 -2.94 -18.32
C ILE A 25 -1.51 -3.37 -17.08
N ALA A 26 -2.71 -2.85 -16.91
CA ALA A 26 -3.57 -3.16 -15.77
C ALA A 26 -3.95 -4.65 -15.74
N ILE A 27 -4.42 -5.21 -16.87
CA ILE A 27 -4.85 -6.60 -16.91
C ILE A 27 -3.66 -7.58 -16.86
N ASN A 28 -2.58 -7.31 -17.59
CA ASN A 28 -1.51 -8.30 -17.72
C ASN A 28 -0.50 -8.30 -16.57
N ASN A 29 -0.29 -7.15 -15.92
CA ASN A 29 0.77 -7.02 -14.91
C ASN A 29 0.23 -6.54 -13.56
N LEU A 30 -0.67 -5.56 -13.55
CA LEU A 30 -1.17 -4.98 -12.29
C LEU A 30 -2.06 -5.97 -11.56
N MET A 31 -3.12 -6.44 -12.21
CA MET A 31 -4.14 -7.26 -11.58
C MET A 31 -3.58 -8.58 -11.03
N PRO A 32 -2.75 -9.36 -11.77
CA PRO A 32 -2.19 -10.59 -11.24
C PRO A 32 -1.26 -10.36 -10.05
N ASN A 33 -0.40 -9.33 -10.12
CA ASN A 33 0.55 -9.03 -9.05
C ASN A 33 -0.16 -8.53 -7.77
N VAL A 34 -1.21 -7.71 -7.90
CA VAL A 34 -2.00 -7.23 -6.77
C VAL A 34 -2.75 -8.39 -6.11
N VAL A 35 -3.38 -9.26 -6.90
CA VAL A 35 -4.09 -10.44 -6.38
C VAL A 35 -3.12 -11.41 -5.70
N MET A 36 -1.95 -11.67 -6.30
CA MET A 36 -0.91 -12.52 -5.70
C MET A 36 -0.44 -11.97 -4.35
N ALA A 37 -0.12 -10.66 -4.28
CA ALA A 37 0.32 -10.03 -3.05
C ALA A 37 -0.78 -10.06 -1.97
N TYR A 38 -2.05 -9.87 -2.36
CA TYR A 38 -3.20 -10.00 -1.46
C TYR A 38 -3.33 -11.41 -0.90
N VAL A 39 -3.30 -12.44 -1.74
CA VAL A 39 -3.40 -13.85 -1.31
C VAL A 39 -2.25 -14.21 -0.37
N ILE A 40 -1.02 -13.79 -0.65
CA ILE A 40 0.13 -14.00 0.24
C ILE A 40 -0.09 -13.29 1.58
N SER A 41 -0.55 -12.04 1.57
CA SER A 41 -0.86 -11.31 2.80
C SER A 41 -1.91 -12.04 3.64
N GLU A 42 -2.94 -12.59 3.00
CA GLU A 42 -3.99 -13.32 3.70
C GLU A 42 -3.50 -14.65 4.28
N ILE A 43 -2.65 -15.37 3.54
CA ILE A 43 -1.98 -16.57 4.06
C ILE A 43 -1.12 -16.21 5.29
N LEU A 44 -0.34 -15.13 5.23
CA LEU A 44 0.50 -14.69 6.37
C LEU A 44 -0.35 -14.27 7.59
N ASN A 45 -1.53 -13.68 7.36
CA ASN A 45 -2.50 -13.38 8.41
C ASN A 45 -3.02 -14.67 9.06
N LEU A 46 -3.48 -15.63 8.25
CA LEU A 46 -4.02 -16.91 8.75
C LEU A 46 -2.97 -17.75 9.48
N LEU A 47 -1.71 -17.71 9.03
CA LEU A 47 -0.58 -18.38 9.69
C LEU A 47 -0.18 -17.72 11.03
N GLY A 48 -0.76 -16.56 11.38
CA GLY A 48 -0.44 -15.85 12.62
C GLY A 48 0.91 -15.13 12.62
N VAL A 49 1.65 -15.14 11.50
CA VAL A 49 2.91 -14.39 11.34
C VAL A 49 2.68 -12.91 11.60
N MET A 50 1.55 -12.38 11.12
CA MET A 50 1.19 -10.98 11.30
C MET A 50 0.94 -10.60 12.77
N ASN A 51 0.36 -11.52 13.56
CA ASN A 51 0.15 -11.32 15.00
C ASN A 51 1.48 -11.35 15.77
N LEU A 52 2.41 -12.20 15.36
CA LEU A 52 3.73 -12.32 16.00
C LEU A 52 4.56 -11.05 15.77
N ILE A 53 4.59 -10.54 14.54
CA ILE A 53 5.19 -9.25 14.24
C ILE A 53 4.43 -8.13 14.99
N GLY A 54 3.10 -8.20 15.04
CA GLY A 54 2.27 -7.28 15.81
C GLY A 54 2.67 -7.16 17.29
N HIS A 55 2.96 -8.29 17.94
CA HIS A 55 3.38 -8.30 19.33
C HIS A 55 4.76 -7.66 19.56
N VAL A 56 5.70 -7.86 18.63
CA VAL A 56 7.04 -7.24 18.69
C VAL A 56 6.96 -5.72 18.51
N PHE A 57 6.05 -5.24 17.66
CA PHE A 57 5.85 -3.81 17.38
C PHE A 57 4.78 -3.16 18.27
N ALA A 58 4.15 -3.89 19.18
CA ALA A 58 3.18 -3.39 20.15
C ALA A 58 3.68 -2.18 20.98
N PRO A 59 4.93 -2.14 21.52
CA PRO A 59 5.41 -0.97 22.25
C PRO A 59 5.50 0.30 21.37
N LEU A 60 5.74 0.15 20.07
CA LEU A 60 5.73 1.27 19.12
C LEU A 60 4.31 1.77 18.84
N MET A 61 3.30 0.89 18.81
CA MET A 61 1.90 1.33 18.68
C MET A 61 1.36 2.02 19.92
N GLY A 62 1.78 1.56 21.11
CA GLY A 62 1.45 2.26 22.36
C GLY A 62 1.93 3.70 22.36
N LEU A 63 3.12 3.97 21.78
CA LEU A 63 3.63 5.33 21.59
C LEU A 63 2.79 6.16 20.63
N LEU A 64 2.02 5.55 19.74
CA LEU A 64 1.13 6.22 18.78
C LEU A 64 -0.32 6.31 19.28
N GLY A 65 -0.63 5.80 20.48
CA GLY A 65 -2.00 5.77 21.01
C GLY A 65 -2.89 4.71 20.33
N LEU A 66 -2.28 3.75 19.63
CA LEU A 66 -2.97 2.67 18.93
C LEU A 66 -2.85 1.36 19.73
N PRO A 67 -3.87 0.49 19.67
CA PRO A 67 -3.79 -0.84 20.28
C PRO A 67 -2.77 -1.70 19.51
N GLY A 68 -2.16 -2.68 20.15
CA GLY A 68 -1.11 -3.52 19.54
C GLY A 68 -1.58 -4.24 18.27
N GLU A 69 -2.87 -4.52 18.19
CA GLU A 69 -3.55 -5.15 17.06
C GLU A 69 -3.53 -4.26 15.80
N ALA A 70 -3.41 -2.94 15.95
CA ALA A 70 -3.32 -1.98 14.84
C ALA A 70 -2.06 -2.17 13.99
N VAL A 71 -1.00 -2.81 14.52
CA VAL A 71 0.18 -3.18 13.72
C VAL A 71 -0.21 -4.06 12.55
N THR A 72 -1.15 -5.00 12.76
CA THR A 72 -1.57 -5.93 11.71
C THR A 72 -2.18 -5.20 10.52
N VAL A 73 -2.90 -4.10 10.76
CA VAL A 73 -3.44 -3.21 9.74
C VAL A 73 -2.32 -2.55 8.94
N LEU A 74 -1.30 -2.01 9.61
CA LEU A 74 -0.19 -1.35 8.92
C LEU A 74 0.65 -2.33 8.11
N LEU A 75 0.97 -3.50 8.65
CA LEU A 75 1.74 -4.53 7.95
C LEU A 75 0.98 -5.10 6.75
N THR A 76 -0.33 -5.32 6.89
CA THR A 76 -1.15 -5.79 5.77
C THR A 76 -1.35 -4.68 4.74
N ALA A 77 -1.49 -3.42 5.16
CA ALA A 77 -1.49 -2.26 4.25
C ALA A 77 -0.18 -2.13 3.46
N TRP A 78 0.96 -2.38 4.09
CA TRP A 78 2.27 -2.39 3.45
C TRP A 78 2.35 -3.36 2.27
N LEU A 79 1.80 -4.56 2.47
CA LEU A 79 1.71 -5.61 1.45
C LEU A 79 0.63 -5.28 0.42
N SER A 80 -0.54 -4.82 0.87
CA SER A 80 -1.70 -4.44 0.07
C SER A 80 -2.62 -3.47 0.82
N SER A 81 -2.83 -2.27 0.25
CA SER A 81 -3.73 -1.27 0.84
C SER A 81 -5.17 -1.80 1.01
N SER A 82 -5.67 -2.62 0.08
CA SER A 82 -7.00 -3.22 0.18
C SER A 82 -7.11 -4.25 1.31
N ALA A 83 -6.06 -5.05 1.55
CA ALA A 83 -6.01 -5.99 2.67
C ALA A 83 -5.94 -5.24 4.01
N GLY A 84 -5.09 -4.21 4.10
CA GLY A 84 -4.98 -3.35 5.27
C GLY A 84 -6.32 -2.74 5.69
N THR A 85 -7.06 -2.17 4.74
CA THR A 85 -8.40 -1.64 5.01
C THR A 85 -9.38 -2.74 5.46
N GLY A 86 -9.33 -3.93 4.86
CA GLY A 86 -10.15 -5.07 5.28
C GLY A 86 -9.87 -5.51 6.72
N VAL A 87 -8.60 -5.59 7.11
CA VAL A 87 -8.18 -5.90 8.49
C VAL A 87 -8.61 -4.80 9.45
N ALA A 88 -8.49 -3.52 9.06
CA ALA A 88 -8.94 -2.39 9.87
C ALA A 88 -10.45 -2.45 10.17
N ILE A 89 -11.27 -2.74 9.15
CA ILE A 89 -12.72 -2.90 9.30
C ILE A 89 -13.05 -4.14 10.16
N SER A 90 -12.30 -5.24 10.00
CA SER A 90 -12.48 -6.44 10.84
C SER A 90 -12.22 -6.14 12.32
N LEU A 91 -11.20 -5.33 12.63
CA LEU A 91 -10.89 -4.94 14.01
C LEU A 91 -11.87 -3.90 14.57
N LEU A 92 -12.42 -3.02 13.72
CA LEU A 92 -13.51 -2.11 14.11
C LEU A 92 -14.76 -2.89 14.51
N THR A 93 -15.18 -3.85 13.69
CA THR A 93 -16.40 -4.63 13.92
C THR A 93 -16.29 -5.54 15.14
N LYS A 94 -15.06 -5.94 15.51
CA LYS A 94 -14.76 -6.66 16.76
C LYS A 94 -14.68 -5.77 18.01
N GLY A 95 -14.78 -4.44 17.85
CA GLY A 95 -14.64 -3.48 18.95
C GLY A 95 -13.22 -3.35 19.49
N THR A 96 -12.23 -3.86 18.76
CA THR A 96 -10.80 -3.76 19.13
C THR A 96 -10.20 -2.42 18.72
N LEU A 97 -10.73 -1.80 17.66
CA LEU A 97 -10.40 -0.45 17.23
C LEU A 97 -11.58 0.50 17.44
N ASP A 98 -11.28 1.71 17.92
CA ASP A 98 -12.22 2.83 17.98
C ASP A 98 -12.22 3.64 16.67
N PRO A 99 -13.32 4.33 16.29
CA PRO A 99 -13.33 5.21 15.13
C PRO A 99 -12.21 6.26 15.14
N ALA A 100 -11.82 6.78 16.31
CA ALA A 100 -10.69 7.71 16.42
C ALA A 100 -9.33 7.06 16.12
N GLN A 101 -9.21 5.74 16.33
CA GLN A 101 -7.99 5.00 15.98
C GLN A 101 -7.95 4.72 14.47
N ILE A 102 -9.11 4.61 13.82
CA ILE A 102 -9.20 4.45 12.36
C ILE A 102 -8.87 5.74 11.63
N THR A 103 -9.24 6.91 12.16
CA THR A 103 -8.84 8.18 11.56
C THR A 103 -7.31 8.36 11.58
N ILE A 104 -6.63 7.84 12.61
CA ILE A 104 -5.16 7.79 12.68
C ILE A 104 -4.58 6.81 11.65
N LEU A 105 -5.19 5.62 11.51
CA LEU A 105 -4.72 4.58 10.59
C LEU A 105 -5.01 4.89 9.11
N ALA A 106 -6.08 5.61 8.79
CA ALA A 106 -6.50 5.87 7.42
C ALA A 106 -5.40 6.52 6.54
N PRO A 107 -4.78 7.66 6.92
CA PRO A 107 -3.70 8.22 6.12
C PRO A 107 -2.45 7.32 6.11
N ALA A 108 -2.21 6.56 7.17
CA ALA A 108 -1.09 5.61 7.21
C ALA A 108 -1.26 4.50 6.16
N ILE A 109 -2.47 3.96 6.00
CA ILE A 109 -2.81 2.96 4.98
C ILE A 109 -2.62 3.53 3.58
N PHE A 110 -2.96 4.80 3.33
CA PHE A 110 -2.78 5.43 2.02
C PHE A 110 -1.32 5.77 1.71
N LEU A 111 -0.57 6.28 2.69
CA LEU A 111 0.83 6.70 2.49
C LEU A 111 1.80 5.52 2.42
N MET A 112 1.51 4.45 3.15
CA MET A 112 2.33 3.23 3.22
C MET A 112 1.77 2.09 2.36
N GLY A 113 0.60 2.28 1.77
CA GLY A 113 -0.13 1.22 1.09
C GLY A 113 0.60 0.64 -0.11
N SER A 114 0.57 -0.69 -0.26
CA SER A 114 0.98 -1.41 -1.48
C SER A 114 2.43 -1.16 -1.95
N GLN A 115 3.36 -0.87 -1.03
CA GLN A 115 4.75 -0.58 -1.39
C GLN A 115 5.43 -1.72 -2.15
N LEU A 116 5.16 -2.97 -1.76
CA LEU A 116 5.69 -4.15 -2.46
C LEU A 116 5.18 -4.22 -3.92
N GLN A 117 3.90 -3.90 -4.12
CA GLN A 117 3.25 -3.91 -5.43
C GLN A 117 3.73 -2.72 -6.29
N TYR A 118 3.97 -1.56 -5.67
CA TYR A 118 4.57 -0.40 -6.32
C TYR A 118 6.02 -0.66 -6.76
N MET A 119 6.81 -1.37 -5.97
CA MET A 119 8.19 -1.74 -6.33
C MET A 119 8.23 -2.55 -7.64
N GLY A 120 7.39 -3.58 -7.74
CA GLY A 120 7.34 -4.43 -8.93
C GLY A 120 6.84 -3.71 -10.20
N ARG A 121 6.06 -2.64 -10.05
CA ARG A 121 5.33 -2.02 -11.16
C ARG A 121 5.82 -0.64 -11.57
N LEU A 122 6.30 0.18 -10.64
CA LEU A 122 6.76 1.55 -10.90
C LEU A 122 8.29 1.61 -10.94
N LEU A 123 8.96 1.09 -9.92
CA LEU A 123 10.43 1.13 -9.87
C LEU A 123 11.07 0.21 -10.92
N GLY A 124 10.42 -0.92 -11.21
CA GLY A 124 10.85 -1.84 -12.27
C GLY A 124 10.68 -1.30 -13.70
N VAL A 125 9.66 -0.47 -13.97
CA VAL A 125 9.42 0.08 -15.33
C VAL A 125 10.05 1.45 -15.54
N ALA A 126 10.31 2.21 -14.46
CA ALA A 126 10.96 3.51 -14.49
C ALA A 126 12.49 3.42 -14.52
N ASP A 127 13.04 2.21 -14.62
CA ASP A 127 14.49 1.90 -14.66
C ASP A 127 15.31 2.61 -13.56
N VAL A 128 14.68 2.80 -12.40
CA VAL A 128 15.31 3.48 -11.26
C VAL A 128 16.45 2.58 -10.75
N PRO A 129 17.65 3.13 -10.44
CA PRO A 129 18.73 2.31 -9.92
C PRO A 129 18.28 1.59 -8.65
N LYS A 130 18.41 0.26 -8.64
CA LYS A 130 17.96 -0.63 -7.54
C LYS A 130 18.50 -0.22 -6.16
N LYS A 131 19.60 0.54 -6.12
CA LYS A 131 20.19 1.14 -4.92
C LYS A 131 19.24 2.11 -4.18
N TYR A 132 18.37 2.82 -4.90
CA TYR A 132 17.46 3.82 -4.32
C TYR A 132 16.07 3.27 -3.96
N TRP A 133 15.75 2.03 -4.35
CA TRP A 133 14.45 1.43 -4.08
C TRP A 133 14.14 1.34 -2.58
N PRO A 134 15.08 0.88 -1.72
CA PRO A 134 14.85 0.84 -0.28
C PRO A 134 14.69 2.25 0.31
N LEU A 135 15.44 3.23 -0.21
CA LEU A 135 15.37 4.62 0.25
C LEU A 135 13.98 5.21 0.02
N LEU A 136 13.43 5.03 -1.18
CA LEU A 136 12.08 5.49 -1.53
C LEU A 136 11.02 4.81 -0.66
N MET A 137 11.18 3.52 -0.40
CA MET A 137 10.27 2.81 0.50
C MET A 137 10.33 3.35 1.93
N LEU A 138 11.53 3.66 2.41
CA LEU A 138 11.75 4.18 3.76
C LEU A 138 11.14 5.58 3.92
N THR A 139 11.20 6.43 2.89
CA THR A 139 10.55 7.76 2.93
C THR A 139 9.04 7.68 3.09
N SER A 140 8.36 6.73 2.46
CA SER A 140 6.92 6.52 2.63
C SER A 140 6.56 6.06 4.05
N ILE A 141 7.38 5.19 4.66
CA ILE A 141 7.19 4.75 6.05
C ILE A 141 7.40 5.91 7.03
N PHE A 142 8.42 6.75 6.80
CA PHE A 142 8.60 7.96 7.61
C PHE A 142 7.40 8.90 7.49
N ASN A 143 6.90 9.11 6.27
CA ASN A 143 5.75 9.98 6.03
C ASN A 143 4.48 9.43 6.69
N SER A 144 4.26 8.11 6.68
CA SER A 144 3.11 7.50 7.36
C SER A 144 3.19 7.66 8.88
N ILE A 145 4.38 7.54 9.48
CA ILE A 145 4.58 7.79 10.91
C ILE A 145 4.28 9.25 11.26
N ILE A 146 4.76 10.20 10.47
CA ILE A 146 4.48 11.64 10.68
C ILE A 146 2.98 11.89 10.57
N ALA A 147 2.30 11.33 9.56
CA ALA A 147 0.87 11.48 9.39
C ALA A 147 0.08 10.91 10.58
N MET A 148 0.48 9.75 11.11
CA MET A 148 -0.14 9.18 12.32
C MET A 148 0.03 10.09 13.54
N ILE A 149 1.21 10.67 13.72
CA ILE A 149 1.47 11.62 14.83
C ILE A 149 0.60 12.88 14.67
N VAL A 150 0.50 13.42 13.46
CA VAL A 150 -0.33 14.61 13.17
C VAL A 150 -1.80 14.31 13.44
N MET A 151 -2.33 13.18 12.94
CA MET A 151 -3.72 12.80 13.19
C MET A 151 -4.00 12.56 14.67
N ARG A 152 -3.04 12.02 15.43
CA ARG A 152 -3.17 11.85 16.88
C ARG A 152 -3.25 13.19 17.62
N ILE A 153 -2.58 14.24 17.13
CA ILE A 153 -2.66 15.58 17.76
C ILE A 153 -4.01 16.25 17.44
N ILE A 154 -4.60 15.94 16.29
CA ILE A 154 -5.84 16.53 15.79
C ILE A 154 -7.09 15.79 16.30
N SER A 155 -7.01 14.47 16.51
CA SER A 155 -8.12 13.60 16.92
C SER A 155 -8.18 13.45 18.44
#